data_AF-E2BXW9-F1
#
_entry.id   AF-E2BXW9-F1
#
_cell.length_a   1.000
_cell.length_b   1.000
_cell.length_c   1.000
_cell.angle_alpha   90.00
_cell.angle_beta   90.00
_cell.angle_gamma   90.00
#
_symmetry.space_group_name_H-M   'P 1'
#
loop_
_entity.id
_entity.type
_entity.pdbx_description
1 polymer ?
#
loop_
_entity_poly.entity_id
_entity_poly.type
_entity_poly.pdbx_seq_one_letter_code
_entity_poly.pdbx_strand_id
1 'polypeptide(L)' 'YRERWIGPHGPVAWPARSPDLTSLDFYLWGYLKDIVFTKEPTTWDNMMERIREVQSIVCDVLLSIIDNFQRRIELC' A
#
# COMPACT_ATOMS: atom_id res chain seq x y z
N TYR A 1 6.07 -14.97 -12.32
CA TYR A 1 6.23 -14.18 -11.07
C TYR A 1 7.66 -13.67 -10.82
N ARG A 2 8.67 -13.99 -11.65
CA ARG A 2 10.09 -13.62 -11.42
C ARG A 2 10.47 -12.18 -11.77
N GLU A 3 9.63 -11.43 -12.48
CA GLU A 3 9.98 -10.09 -13.01
C GLU A 3 9.27 -8.92 -12.32
N ARG A 4 8.51 -9.19 -11.25
CA ARG A 4 7.77 -8.14 -10.51
C ARG A 4 8.31 -7.89 -9.10
N TRP A 5 9.52 -8.37 -8.80
CA TRP A 5 10.11 -8.21 -7.48
C TRP A 5 10.85 -6.88 -7.38
N ILE A 6 10.50 -6.11 -6.35
CA ILE A 6 11.06 -4.81 -6.00
C ILE A 6 11.98 -5.03 -4.79
N GLY A 7 13.29 -4.86 -4.97
CA GLY A 7 14.27 -5.04 -3.92
C GLY A 7 15.69 -4.75 -4.37
N PRO A 8 16.66 -4.67 -3.45
CA PRO A 8 18.07 -4.57 -3.80
C PRO A 8 18.45 -5.79 -4.63
N HIS A 9 18.97 -5.58 -5.85
CA HIS A 9 19.26 -6.61 -6.86
C HIS A 9 18.03 -7.16 -7.63
N GLY A 10 16.88 -6.49 -7.57
CA GLY A 10 15.77 -6.73 -8.49
C GLY A 10 16.05 -6.16 -9.90
N PRO A 11 15.22 -6.50 -10.90
CA PRO A 11 15.34 -5.96 -12.27
C PRO A 11 15.25 -4.42 -12.31
N VAL A 12 14.61 -3.81 -11.30
CA VAL A 12 14.63 -2.37 -11.06
C VAL A 12 15.52 -2.09 -9.85
N ALA A 13 16.59 -1.32 -10.05
CA ALA A 13 17.49 -0.93 -8.97
C ALA A 13 16.79 0.10 -8.07
N TRP A 14 16.37 -0.34 -6.88
CA TRP A 14 15.80 0.54 -5.87
C TRP A 14 16.88 1.15 -4.97
N PRO A 15 16.90 2.49 -4.76
CA PRO A 15 17.87 3.13 -3.89
C PRO A 15 17.72 2.67 -2.42
N ALA A 16 18.85 2.41 -1.77
CA ALA A 16 18.88 2.00 -0.37
C ALA A 16 18.26 3.09 0.53
N ARG A 17 17.35 2.68 1.43
CA ARG A 17 16.64 3.56 2.39
C ARG A 17 15.69 4.58 1.75
N SER A 18 14.84 4.15 0.83
CA SER A 18 13.74 4.98 0.34
C SER A 18 12.38 4.48 0.85
N PRO A 19 12.06 4.63 2.16
CA PRO A 19 10.73 4.33 2.68
C PRO A 19 9.64 5.21 2.03
N ASP A 20 10.03 6.35 1.45
CA ASP A 20 9.14 7.24 0.67
C ASP A 20 8.66 6.62 -0.64
N LEU A 21 9.32 5.55 -1.09
CA LEU A 21 9.03 4.90 -2.35
C LEU A 21 8.14 3.66 -2.22
N THR A 22 7.99 3.09 -1.03
CA THR A 22 6.88 2.19 -0.72
C THR A 22 5.73 3.00 -0.14
N SER A 23 5.11 3.79 -1.02
CA SER A 23 3.86 4.50 -0.72
C SER A 23 2.78 3.55 -0.19
N LEU A 24 2.79 2.27 -0.60
CA LEU A 24 2.02 1.21 0.07
C LEU A 24 2.35 1.09 1.56
N ASP A 25 3.59 0.84 1.94
CA ASP A 25 3.94 0.55 3.33
C ASP A 25 3.69 1.75 4.27
N PHE A 26 3.84 2.99 3.78
CA PHE A 26 3.57 4.19 4.57
C PHE A 26 2.07 4.56 4.60
N TYR A 27 1.46 4.73 3.43
CA TYR A 27 0.09 5.25 3.33
C TYR A 27 -0.94 4.14 3.53
N LEU A 28 -0.80 3.01 2.83
CA LEU A 28 -1.79 1.93 2.89
C LEU A 28 -1.88 1.35 4.29
N TRP A 29 -0.72 1.08 4.92
CA TRP A 29 -0.72 0.50 6.26
C TRP A 29 -1.28 1.45 7.32
N GLY A 30 -1.02 2.75 7.21
CA GLY A 30 -1.63 3.77 8.08
C GLY A 30 -3.14 3.85 7.90
N TYR A 31 -3.59 3.96 6.65
CA TYR A 31 -5.00 4.05 6.27
C TYR A 31 -5.81 2.80 6.68
N LEU A 32 -5.26 1.60 6.44
CA LEU A 32 -5.87 0.33 6.85
C LEU A 32 -6.07 0.26 8.36
N LYS A 33 -5.04 0.66 9.13
CA LYS A 33 -5.13 0.65 10.59
C LYS A 33 -6.18 1.63 11.09
N ASP A 34 -6.20 2.85 10.55
CA ASP A 34 -7.21 3.83 10.94
C ASP A 34 -8.62 3.27 10.75
N ILE A 35 -8.95 2.67 9.61
CA ILE A 35 -10.30 2.17 9.37
C ILE A 35 -10.62 0.93 10.20
N VAL A 36 -9.72 -0.05 10.22
CA VAL A 36 -9.96 -1.31 10.94
C VAL A 36 -10.09 -1.07 12.44
N PHE A 37 -9.31 -0.14 13.00
CA PHE A 37 -9.29 0.20 14.42
C PHE A 37 -10.11 1.46 14.79
N THR A 38 -10.82 2.10 13.86
CA THR A 38 -11.70 3.26 14.17
C THR A 38 -12.72 2.91 15.24
N LYS A 39 -13.23 1.67 15.21
CA LYS A 39 -14.12 1.13 16.24
C LYS A 39 -13.39 0.04 16.99
N GLU A 40 -13.67 -0.08 18.29
CA GLU A 40 -13.08 -1.14 19.10
C GLU A 40 -13.35 -2.51 18.43
N PRO A 41 -12.30 -3.33 18.21
CA PRO A 41 -12.50 -4.62 17.61
C PRO A 41 -13.17 -5.56 18.61
N THR A 42 -14.37 -6.01 18.29
CA THR A 42 -15.17 -6.86 19.17
C THR A 42 -14.98 -8.35 18.89
N THR A 43 -14.96 -8.76 17.61
CA THR A 43 -14.83 -10.16 17.20
C THR A 43 -13.96 -10.32 15.96
N TRP A 44 -13.39 -11.53 15.80
CA TRP A 44 -12.58 -11.88 14.63
C TRP A 44 -13.35 -11.71 13.31
N ASP A 45 -14.62 -12.13 13.28
CA ASP A 45 -15.48 -11.96 12.09
C ASP A 45 -15.67 -10.50 11.73
N ASN A 46 -15.87 -9.63 12.73
CA ASN A 46 -16.05 -8.21 12.49
C ASN A 46 -14.77 -7.54 11.99
N MET A 47 -13.59 -7.95 12.47
CA MET A 47 -12.31 -7.50 11.90
C MET A 47 -12.16 -7.95 10.44
N MET A 48 -12.49 -9.20 10.13
CA MET A 48 -12.42 -9.74 8.76
C MET A 48 -13.38 -9.04 7.80
N GLU A 49 -14.59 -8.72 8.25
CA GLU A 49 -15.56 -7.96 7.49
C GLU A 49 -15.05 -6.55 7.17
N ARG A 50 -14.52 -5.83 8.15
CA ARG A 50 -13.92 -4.50 7.94
C ARG A 50 -12.74 -4.54 6.97
N ILE A 51 -11.86 -5.54 7.06
CA ILE A 51 -10.74 -5.68 6.11
C ILE A 51 -11.28 -5.88 4.68
N ARG A 52 -12.34 -6.67 4.50
CA ARG A 52 -12.98 -6.89 3.18
C ARG A 52 -13.63 -5.63 2.64
N GLU A 53 -14.31 -4.85 3.48
CA GLU A 53 -14.89 -3.56 3.07
C GLU A 53 -13.80 -2.61 2.58
N VAL A 54 -12.70 -2.50 3.32
CA VAL A 54 -11.60 -1.59 2.99
C VAL A 54 -10.83 -2.06 1.76
N GLN A 55 -10.74 -3.36 1.51
CA GLN A 55 -10.09 -3.90 0.31
C GLN A 55 -10.66 -3.29 -0.99
N SER A 56 -11.99 -3.05 -1.04
CA SER A 56 -12.63 -2.44 -2.21
C SER A 56 -12.14 -1.01 -2.47
N ILE A 57 -12.05 -0.20 -1.40
CA ILE A 57 -11.61 1.20 -1.43
C ILE A 57 -10.10 1.27 -1.73
N VAL A 58 -9.34 0.34 -1.17
CA VAL A 58 -7.90 0.25 -1.32
C VAL A 58 -7.49 0.02 -2.77
N CYS A 59 -8.23 -0.76 -3.55
CA CYS A 59 -7.89 -0.98 -4.97
C CYS A 59 -7.85 0.35 -5.75
N ASP A 60 -8.87 1.20 -5.61
CA ASP A 60 -8.95 2.46 -6.36
C ASP A 60 -7.88 3.47 -5.87
N VAL A 61 -7.70 3.55 -4.55
CA VAL A 61 -6.70 4.43 -3.95
C VAL A 61 -5.27 3.99 -4.33
N LEU A 62 -4.99 2.69 -4.35
CA LEU A 62 -3.69 2.16 -4.77
C LEU A 62 -3.38 2.46 -6.23
N LEU A 63 -4.37 2.36 -7.13
CA LEU A 63 -4.19 2.74 -8.52
C LEU A 63 -3.80 4.22 -8.65
N SER A 64 -4.48 5.10 -7.90
CA SER A 64 -4.14 6.54 -7.90
C SER A 64 -2.75 6.84 -7.32
N ILE A 65 -2.31 6.07 -6.32
CA ILE A 65 -0.98 6.21 -5.72
C ILE A 65 0.10 5.76 -6.71
N ILE A 66 -0.13 4.65 -7.41
CA ILE A 66 0.79 4.13 -8.42
C ILE A 66 0.92 5.12 -9.58
N ASP A 67 -0.19 5.70 -10.03
CA ASP A 67 -0.18 6.74 -11.09
C ASP A 67 0.61 7.99 -10.66
N ASN A 68 0.32 8.52 -9.46
CA ASN A 68 1.07 9.63 -8.91
C ASN A 68 2.56 9.31 -8.73
N PHE A 69 2.87 8.07 -8.35
CA PHE A 69 4.24 7.59 -8.20
C PHE A 69 4.97 7.56 -9.54
N GLN A 70 4.35 7.02 -10.59
CA GLN A 70 4.89 7.03 -11.95
C GLN A 70 5.14 8.46 -12.43
N ARG A 71 4.18 9.36 -12.23
CA ARG A 71 4.33 10.78 -12.58
C ARG A 71 5.49 11.46 -11.86
N ARG A 72 5.77 11.10 -10.61
CA ARG A 72 6.91 11.64 -9.85
C ARG A 72 8.25 11.10 -10.33
N ILE A 73 8.30 9.85 -10.80
CA ILE A 73 9.52 9.30 -11.42
C ILE A 73 9.83 10.03 -12.73
N GLU A 74 8.83 10.34 -13.55
CA GLU A 74 9.01 11.03 -14.84
C GLU A 74 9.47 12.49 -14.71
N LEU A 75 9.25 13.11 -13.54
CA LEU A 75 9.65 14.49 -13.26
C LEU A 75 11.09 14.62 -12.69
N CYS A 76 11.77 13.49 -12.44
CA CYS A 76 13.16 13.42 -11.99
C CYS A 76 14.09 13.15 -13.17
#